data_AF-L8LP26-F1
#
_entry.id   AF-L8LP26-F1
#
_cell.length_a   1.000
_cell.length_b   1.000
_cell.length_c   1.000
_cell.angle_alpha   90.00
_cell.angle_beta   90.00
_cell.angle_gamma   90.00
#
_symmetry.space_group_name_H-M   'P 1'
#
loop_
_entity.id
_entity.type
_entity.pdbx_description
1 polymer ?
#
loop_
_entity_poly.entity_id
_entity_poly.type
_entity_poly.pdbx_seq_one_letter_code
_entity_poly.pdbx_strand_id
1 'polypeptide(L)'
;MAKKQKFPYLIGSKWTSQQSTWGWQHFQVVNRKNQGKWIFAEMVASCDPQVKFWLNASQLQDRNLWRAGWIPLAIIKAEAEN
;
A
#
# COMPACT_ATOMS: atom_id res chain seq x y z
N MET A 1 -16.77 -0.92 -25.85
CA MET A 1 -16.86 -0.57 -24.41
C MET A 1 -15.46 -0.41 -23.85
N ALA A 2 -15.12 0.71 -23.22
CA ALA A 2 -13.82 0.86 -22.56
C ALA A 2 -13.71 -0.14 -21.40
N LYS A 3 -12.72 -1.03 -21.44
CA LYS A 3 -12.46 -1.97 -20.33
C LYS A 3 -12.08 -1.16 -19.09
N LYS A 4 -12.89 -1.24 -18.03
CA LYS A 4 -12.59 -0.61 -16.74
C LYS A 4 -11.18 -1.03 -16.29
N GLN A 5 -10.33 -0.03 -16.05
CA GLN A 5 -8.98 -0.27 -15.58
C GLN A 5 -9.01 -0.86 -14.16
N LYS A 6 -8.29 -1.95 -13.92
CA LYS A 6 -8.07 -2.48 -12.57
C LYS A 6 -7.18 -1.50 -11.80
N PHE A 7 -7.66 -1.05 -10.63
CA PHE A 7 -7.06 -0.01 -9.78
C PHE A 7 -6.79 1.34 -10.48
N PRO A 8 -7.84 2.10 -10.84
CA PRO A 8 -7.68 3.39 -11.53
C PRO A 8 -6.96 4.44 -10.67
N TYR A 9 -7.11 4.38 -9.34
CA TYR A 9 -6.54 5.33 -8.39
C TYR A 9 -5.34 4.75 -7.61
N LEU A 10 -4.62 3.78 -8.21
CA LEU A 10 -3.49 3.12 -7.54
C LEU A 10 -2.34 4.08 -7.29
N ILE A 11 -1.89 4.80 -8.32
CA ILE A 11 -0.80 5.77 -8.21
C ILE A 11 -1.28 6.95 -7.36
N GLY A 12 -0.47 7.36 -6.39
CA GLY A 12 -0.79 8.41 -5.44
C GLY A 12 -1.59 7.95 -4.23
N SER A 13 -2.11 6.72 -4.23
CA SER A 13 -2.82 6.19 -3.06
C SER A 13 -1.89 6.03 -1.86
N LYS A 14 -2.44 6.29 -0.67
CA LYS A 14 -1.73 6.25 0.61
C LYS A 14 -2.13 4.98 1.34
N TRP A 15 -1.16 4.37 2.02
CA TRP A 15 -1.37 3.12 2.72
C TRP A 15 -0.61 3.11 4.04
N THR A 16 -1.19 2.41 5.00
CA THR A 16 -0.57 2.12 6.29
C THR A 16 -0.38 0.62 6.41
N SER A 17 0.85 0.18 6.59
CA SER A 17 1.19 -1.21 6.88
C SER A 17 0.85 -1.53 8.33
N GLN A 18 0.23 -2.68 8.57
CA GLN A 18 0.01 -3.17 9.94
C GLN A 18 1.33 -3.63 10.59
N GLN A 19 2.25 -4.15 9.78
CA GLN A 19 3.57 -4.60 10.24
C GLN A 19 4.66 -3.59 9.87
N SER A 20 5.63 -3.41 10.75
CA SER A 20 6.78 -2.54 10.46
C SER A 20 7.57 -3.12 9.29
N THR A 21 7.63 -2.37 8.18
CA THR A 21 8.35 -2.77 6.98
C THR A 21 9.58 -1.88 6.87
N TRP A 22 10.76 -2.45 7.14
CA TRP A 22 12.02 -1.69 7.27
C TRP A 22 11.95 -0.52 8.27
N GLY A 23 11.21 -0.67 9.36
CA GLY A 23 11.03 0.40 10.35
C GLY A 23 9.91 1.39 10.01
N TRP A 24 9.27 1.27 8.85
CA TRP A 24 8.26 2.20 8.35
C TRP A 24 6.88 1.56 8.22
N GLN A 25 5.84 2.38 8.38
CA GLN A 25 4.45 1.96 8.31
C GLN A 25 3.60 2.80 7.35
N HIS A 26 3.98 4.05 7.06
CA HIS A 26 3.26 4.90 6.11
C HIS A 26 3.94 4.93 4.76
N PHE A 27 3.19 4.57 3.72
CA PHE A 27 3.69 4.46 2.37
C PHE A 27 2.74 5.11 1.36
N GLN A 28 3.30 5.58 0.26
CA GLN A 28 2.56 6.07 -0.89
C GLN A 28 2.95 5.27 -2.13
N VAL A 29 1.97 4.97 -2.98
CA VAL A 29 2.24 4.38 -4.28
C VAL A 29 2.73 5.47 -5.23
N VAL A 30 3.94 5.34 -5.75
CA VAL A 30 4.51 6.30 -6.71
C VAL A 30 4.45 5.81 -8.15
N ASN A 31 4.39 4.48 -8.34
CA ASN A 31 4.44 3.88 -9.66
C ASN A 31 3.60 2.60 -9.72
N ARG A 32 3.27 2.19 -10.95
CA ARG A 32 2.63 0.91 -11.21
C ARG A 32 3.31 0.18 -12.36
N LYS A 33 3.37 -1.14 -12.26
CA LYS A 33 3.89 -2.00 -13.32
C LYS A 33 2.89 -3.12 -13.59
N ASN A 34 2.40 -3.17 -14.82
CA ASN A 34 1.49 -4.24 -15.27
C ASN A 34 2.33 -5.37 -15.87
N GLN A 35 2.22 -6.58 -15.32
CA GLN A 35 2.86 -7.79 -15.84
C GLN A 35 1.79 -8.86 -16.09
N GLY A 36 1.23 -8.84 -17.30
CA GLY A 36 0.15 -9.74 -17.70
C GLY A 36 -1.08 -9.56 -16.82
N LYS A 37 -1.40 -10.59 -16.01
CA LYS A 37 -2.54 -10.56 -15.07
C LYS A 37 -2.22 -9.85 -13.74
N TRP A 38 -0.95 -9.63 -13.45
CA TRP A 38 -0.48 -9.06 -12.19
C TRP A 38 -0.22 -7.57 -12.32
N ILE A 39 -0.53 -6.83 -11.26
CA ILE A 39 -0.29 -5.39 -11.17
C ILE A 39 0.60 -5.22 -9.95
N PHE A 40 1.76 -4.62 -10.13
CA PHE A 40 2.65 -4.27 -9.03
C PHE A 40 2.56 -2.78 -8.74
N ALA A 41 2.62 -2.44 -7.45
CA ALA A 41 2.69 -1.08 -6.96
C ALA A 41 4.09 -0.84 -6.39
N GLU A 42 4.71 0.27 -6.77
CA GLU A 42 5.94 0.75 -6.13
C GLU A 42 5.54 1.61 -4.93
N MET A 43 5.86 1.12 -3.74
CA MET A 43 5.63 1.80 -2.47
C MET A 43 6.88 2.57 -2.08
N VAL A 44 6.70 3.79 -1.59
CA VAL A 44 7.77 4.62 -1.01
C VAL A 44 7.34 5.06 0.38
N ALA A 45 8.23 4.94 1.37
CA ALA A 45 7.93 5.40 2.71
C ALA A 45 7.74 6.92 2.71
N SER A 46 6.67 7.39 3.35
CA SER A 46 6.33 8.82 3.32
C SER A 46 7.37 9.69 4.04
N CYS A 47 8.09 9.13 5.00
CA CYS A 47 9.11 9.83 5.78
C CYS A 47 10.55 9.57 5.29
N ASP A 48 10.77 8.58 4.42
CA ASP A 48 12.09 8.24 3.88
C ASP A 48 11.98 7.76 2.43
N PRO A 49 12.25 8.63 1.44
CA PRO A 49 12.20 8.28 0.03
C PRO A 49 13.19 7.18 -0.40
N GLN A 50 14.20 6.85 0.40
CA GLN A 50 15.14 5.77 0.10
C GLN A 50 14.51 4.40 0.33
N VAL A 51 13.54 4.30 1.24
CA VAL A 51 12.82 3.06 1.48
C VAL A 51 11.72 2.91 0.45
N LYS A 52 12.01 2.08 -0.55
CA LYS A 52 11.09 1.77 -1.64
C LYS A 52 11.11 0.29 -1.99
N PHE A 53 9.96 -0.22 -2.39
CA PHE A 53 9.82 -1.62 -2.75
C PHE A 53 8.61 -1.83 -3.65
N TRP A 54 8.62 -2.96 -4.35
CA TRP A 54 7.50 -3.39 -5.17
C TRP A 54 6.71 -4.47 -4.45
N LEU A 55 5.39 -4.38 -4.53
CA LEU A 55 4.48 -5.41 -4.03
C LEU A 55 3.34 -5.64 -5.02
N ASN A 56 2.75 -6.82 -4.99
CA ASN A 56 1.61 -7.11 -5.86
C ASN A 56 0.39 -6.33 -5.34
N ALA A 57 -0.21 -5.48 -6.16
CA ALA A 57 -1.35 -4.64 -5.77
C ALA A 57 -2.55 -5.42 -5.22
N SER A 58 -2.64 -6.74 -5.48
CA SER A 58 -3.61 -7.60 -4.81
C SER A 58 -3.40 -7.70 -3.29
N GLN A 59 -2.17 -7.58 -2.79
CA GLN A 59 -1.86 -7.58 -1.35
C GLN A 59 -2.44 -6.36 -0.64
N LEU A 60 -2.62 -5.23 -1.33
CA LEU A 60 -3.29 -4.04 -0.77
C LEU A 60 -4.78 -4.29 -0.46
N GLN A 61 -5.36 -5.39 -0.96
CA GLN A 61 -6.71 -5.80 -0.60
C GLN A 61 -6.77 -6.55 0.73
N ASP A 62 -5.64 -7.10 1.19
CA ASP A 62 -5.55 -7.78 2.47
C ASP A 62 -5.47 -6.75 3.60
N ARG A 63 -6.58 -6.62 4.32
CA ARG A 63 -6.71 -5.66 5.40
C ARG A 63 -5.78 -5.94 6.57
N ASN A 64 -5.34 -7.20 6.76
CA ASN A 64 -4.43 -7.61 7.84
C ASN A 64 -2.99 -7.15 7.58
N LEU A 65 -2.66 -6.84 6.32
CA LEU A 65 -1.35 -6.33 5.93
C LEU A 65 -1.42 -4.81 5.72
N TRP A 66 -2.48 -4.33 5.06
CA TRP A 66 -2.56 -2.97 4.56
C TRP A 66 -3.89 -2.32 4.86
N ARG A 67 -3.84 -1.09 5.36
CA ARG A 67 -4.99 -0.21 5.52
C ARG A 67 -4.87 0.95 4.54
N ALA A 68 -5.96 1.25 3.84
CA ALA A 68 -6.00 2.40 2.95
C ALA A 68 -5.99 3.71 3.76
N GLY A 69 -5.25 4.70 3.28
CA GLY A 69 -5.05 5.99 3.93
C GLY A 69 -3.91 6.00 4.94
N TRP A 70 -3.69 7.16 5.55
CA TRP A 70 -2.80 7.31 6.70
C TRP A 70 -3.59 7.10 7.97
N ILE A 71 -3.30 6.00 8.65
CA ILE A 71 -3.93 5.67 9.92
C ILE A 71 -2.89 5.84 11.02
N PRO A 72 -3.23 6.54 12.12
CA PRO A 72 -2.38 6.58 13.30
C PRO A 72 -2.12 5.19 13.85
N LEU A 73 -0.87 4.92 14.22
CA LEU A 73 -0.45 3.61 14.73
C LEU A 73 -1.19 3.20 16.01
N ALA A 74 -1.61 4.17 16.81
CA ALA A 74 -2.43 3.92 18.00
C ALA A 74 -3.76 3.25 17.65
N ILE A 75 -4.39 3.64 16.54
CA ILE A 75 -5.66 3.03 16.09
C ILE A 75 -5.41 1.59 15.64
N ILE A 76 -4.35 1.35 14.86
CA ILE A 76 -4.03 0.00 14.39
C ILE A 76 -3.72 -0.94 15.57
N LYS A 77 -3.01 -0.46 16.60
CA LYS A 77 -2.75 -1.23 17.81
C LYS A 77 -4.03 -1.54 18.57
N ALA A 78 -4.91 -0.55 18.77
CA ALA A 78 -6.18 -0.74 19.46
C ALA A 78 -7.14 -1.72 18.75
N GLU A 79 -7.08 -1.80 17.41
CA GLU A 79 -7.85 -2.76 16.62
C GLU A 79 -7.27 -4.19 16.69
N ALA A 80 -5.96 -4.34 16.93
CA ALA A 80 -5.31 -5.65 17.01
C ALA A 80 -5.50 -6.34 18.38
N GLU A 81 -5.89 -5.57 19.41
CA GLU A 81 -6.09 -6.05 20.78
C GLU A 81 -7.56 -6.44 21.09
N ASN A 82 -8.47 -6.27 20.13
CA ASN A 82 -9.89 -6.68 20.19
C ASN A 82 -10.16 -7.91 19.32
#